data_AF-A0A7Z9GPN2-F1
#
_entry.id   AF-A0A7Z9GPN2-F1
#
_cell.length_a   1.000
_cell.length_b   1.000
_cell.length_c   1.000
_cell.angle_alpha   90.00
_cell.angle_beta   90.00
_cell.angle_gamma   90.00
#
_symmetry.space_group_name_H-M   'P 1'
#
loop_
_entity.id
_entity.type
_entity.pdbx_description
1 polymer ?
#
loop_
_entity_poly.entity_id
_entity_poly.type
_entity_poly.pdbx_seq_one_letter_code
_entity_poly.pdbx_strand_id
1 'polypeptide(L)'
;MLERDQKKLWAHRAKHYNKLAWVHDPNLQKKVVECGQFMPHHTVLDAGTGTGAIAYAVSPYVKEVCGIDQSEPMLEGALANLD
;
A
#
# COMPACT_ATOMS: atom_id res chain seq x y z
N MET A 1 17.81 -4.18 -15.78
CA MET A 1 18.21 -3.77 -14.41
C MET A 1 18.26 -5.03 -13.56
N LEU A 2 19.34 -5.25 -12.80
CA LEU A 2 19.52 -6.46 -12.00
C LEU A 2 18.60 -6.40 -10.76
N GLU A 3 18.04 -7.54 -10.33
CA GLU A 3 17.11 -7.65 -9.19
C GLU A 3 17.66 -7.02 -7.89
N ARG A 4 18.98 -7.11 -7.67
CA ARG A 4 19.65 -6.54 -6.49
C ARG A 4 19.62 -5.01 -6.46
N ASP A 5 19.63 -4.37 -7.62
CA ASP A 5 19.60 -2.91 -7.71
C ASP A 5 18.20 -2.38 -7.40
N GLN A 6 17.16 -3.14 -7.76
CA GLN A 6 15.77 -2.85 -7.41
C GLN A 6 15.53 -2.94 -5.90
N LYS A 7 16.00 -4.01 -5.24
CA LYS A 7 15.87 -4.16 -3.78
C LYS A 7 16.50 -3.00 -3.02
N LYS A 8 17.72 -2.59 -3.39
CA LYS A 8 18.41 -1.44 -2.78
C LYS A 8 17.65 -0.12 -3.00
N LEU A 9 17.14 0.10 -4.22
CA LEU A 9 16.37 1.29 -4.55
C LEU A 9 15.11 1.39 -3.68
N TRP A 10 14.33 0.31 -3.58
CA TRP A 10 13.09 0.33 -2.81
C TRP A 10 13.32 0.46 -1.30
N ALA A 11 14.36 -0.19 -0.76
CA ALA A 11 14.78 0.02 0.63
C ALA A 11 15.19 1.48 0.91
N HIS A 12 15.88 2.14 -0.03
CA HIS A 12 16.21 3.55 0.10
C HIS A 12 14.96 4.44 0.05
N ARG A 13 14.05 4.16 -0.89
CA ARG A 13 12.81 4.92 -1.05
C ARG A 13 11.85 4.76 0.13
N ALA A 14 11.77 3.58 0.75
CA ALA A 14 10.88 3.28 1.87
C ALA A 14 10.99 4.33 2.99
N LYS A 15 12.21 4.79 3.31
CA LYS A 15 12.50 5.82 4.32
C LYS A 15 11.79 7.15 4.12
N HIS A 16 11.39 7.44 2.88
CA HIS A 16 10.77 8.71 2.49
C HIS A 16 9.46 8.50 1.76
N TYR A 17 8.97 7.26 1.64
CA TYR A 17 7.87 6.95 0.75
C TYR A 17 6.57 7.63 1.20
N ASN A 18 6.30 7.64 2.50
CA ASN A 18 5.15 8.37 3.07
C ASN A 18 5.24 9.89 2.89
N LYS A 19 6.40 10.46 2.54
CA LYS A 19 6.50 11.90 2.25
C LYS A 19 6.00 12.26 0.86
N LEU A 20 5.69 11.28 0.02
CA LEU A 20 5.15 11.52 -1.32
C LEU A 20 3.71 11.99 -1.22
N ALA A 21 3.39 13.09 -1.91
CA ALA A 21 2.08 13.73 -1.82
C ALA A 21 0.90 12.77 -2.13
N TRP A 22 1.08 11.83 -3.06
CA TRP A 22 0.02 10.89 -3.45
C TRP A 22 -0.35 9.91 -2.35
N VAL A 23 0.59 9.55 -1.47
CA VAL A 23 0.37 8.55 -0.39
C VAL A 23 -0.73 9.03 0.55
N HIS A 24 -0.82 10.34 0.75
CA HIS A 24 -1.80 11.00 1.61
C HIS A 24 -2.85 11.79 0.82
N ASP A 25 -2.98 11.59 -0.50
CA ASP A 25 -3.99 12.28 -1.29
C ASP A 25 -5.36 11.60 -1.11
N PRO A 26 -6.29 12.23 -0.37
CA PRO A 26 -7.60 11.63 -0.11
C PRO A 26 -8.44 11.50 -1.39
N ASN A 27 -8.20 12.33 -2.41
CA ASN A 27 -8.94 12.24 -3.67
C ASN A 27 -8.53 11.00 -4.46
N LEU A 28 -7.23 10.67 -4.46
CA LEU A 28 -6.74 9.46 -5.11
C LEU A 28 -7.27 8.22 -4.40
N GLN A 29 -7.14 8.17 -3.07
CA GLN A 29 -7.64 7.06 -2.25
C GLN A 29 -9.16 6.86 -2.46
N LYS A 30 -9.94 7.94 -2.44
CA LYS A 30 -11.38 7.90 -2.70
C LYS A 30 -11.71 7.34 -4.09
N LYS A 31 -11.00 7.79 -5.13
CA LYS A 31 -11.21 7.26 -6.49
C LYS A 31 -10.94 5.76 -6.58
N VAL A 32 -9.91 5.26 -5.89
CA VAL A 32 -9.63 3.82 -5.83
C VAL A 32 -10.78 3.07 -5.18
N VAL A 33 -11.31 3.57 -4.06
CA VAL A 33 -12.47 2.98 -3.37
C VAL A 33 -13.71 2.97 -4.28
N GLU A 34 -13.99 4.08 -4.96
CA GLU A 34 -15.13 4.21 -5.88
C GLU A 34 -15.02 3.27 -7.08
N CYS A 35 -13.83 3.16 -7.69
CA CYS A 35 -13.60 2.28 -8.83
C CYS A 35 -13.63 0.79 -8.44
N GLY A 36 -13.22 0.45 -7.22
CA GLY A 36 -13.13 -0.94 -6.75
C GLY A 36 -14.49 -1.58 -6.43
N GLN A 37 -15.55 -0.78 -6.29
CA GLN A 37 -16.91 -1.25 -5.95
C GLN A 37 -16.90 -2.27 -4.79
N PHE A 38 -16.12 -1.97 -3.77
CA PHE A 38 -15.85 -2.87 -2.66
C PHE A 38 -17.11 -3.17 -1.85
N MET A 39 -17.23 -4.43 -1.40
CA MET A 39 -18.35 -4.90 -0.58
C MET A 39 -17.82 -5.56 0.69
N PRO A 40 -18.58 -5.53 1.81
CA PRO A 40 -18.12 -6.05 3.10
C PRO A 40 -17.75 -7.54 3.14
N HIS A 41 -18.13 -8.32 2.13
CA HIS A 41 -17.81 -9.75 2.03
C HIS A 41 -16.62 -10.05 1.12
N HIS A 42 -16.04 -9.05 0.46
CA HIS A 42 -14.89 -9.23 -0.41
C HIS A 42 -13.60 -9.46 0.38
N THR A 43 -12.70 -10.27 -0.19
CA THR A 43 -11.29 -10.35 0.20
C THR A 43 -10.46 -9.74 -0.93
N VAL A 44 -9.59 -8.79 -0.62
CA VAL A 44 -8.85 -7.98 -1.60
C VAL A 44 -7.35 -8.23 -1.51
N LEU A 45 -6.66 -8.27 -2.65
CA LEU A 45 -5.20 -8.29 -2.74
C LEU A 45 -4.69 -6.91 -3.17
N ASP A 46 -3.81 -6.29 -2.37
CA ASP A 46 -3.04 -5.11 -2.75
C ASP A 46 -1.63 -5.52 -3.17
N ALA A 47 -1.39 -5.59 -4.48
CA ALA A 47 -0.15 -6.08 -5.07
C ALA A 47 0.85 -4.94 -5.26
N GLY A 48 1.98 -4.98 -4.54
CA GLY A 48 2.90 -3.85 -4.44
C GLY A 48 2.40 -2.83 -3.43
N THR A 49 1.95 -3.31 -2.27
CA THR A 49 1.25 -2.51 -1.24
C THR A 49 2.10 -1.35 -0.70
N GLY A 50 3.42 -1.41 -0.86
CA GLY A 50 4.32 -0.38 -0.35
C GLY A 50 4.13 -0.21 1.16
N THR A 51 3.91 1.03 1.59
CA THR A 51 3.61 1.39 2.98
C THR A 51 2.12 1.31 3.34
N GLY A 52 1.31 0.63 2.52
CA GLY A 52 -0.07 0.27 2.82
C GLY A 52 -1.13 1.32 2.48
N ALA A 53 -0.77 2.41 1.78
CA ALA A 53 -1.67 3.55 1.54
C ALA A 53 -3.04 3.16 0.96
N ILE A 54 -3.05 2.28 -0.04
CA ILE A 54 -4.28 1.80 -0.68
C ILE A 54 -4.93 0.69 0.15
N ALA A 55 -4.15 -0.26 0.66
CA ALA A 55 -4.66 -1.30 1.56
C ALA A 55 -5.48 -0.72 2.73
N TYR A 56 -4.99 0.34 3.37
CA TYR A 56 -5.71 1.01 4.47
C TYR A 56 -6.91 1.83 4.01
N ALA A 57 -6.85 2.44 2.82
CA ALA A 57 -8.02 3.12 2.27
C ALA A 57 -9.16 2.13 1.95
N VAL A 58 -8.83 0.91 1.57
CA VAL A 58 -9.81 -0.13 1.19
C VAL A 58 -10.31 -0.93 2.40
N SER A 59 -9.49 -1.11 3.43
CA SER A 59 -9.80 -2.00 4.57
C SER A 59 -11.14 -1.75 5.26
N PRO A 60 -11.68 -0.51 5.39
CA PRO A 60 -12.98 -0.29 6.03
C PRO A 60 -14.18 -0.81 5.23
N TYR A 61 -14.00 -1.13 3.95
CA TYR A 61 -15.09 -1.46 3.02
C TYR A 61 -15.22 -2.96 2.72
N VAL A 62 -14.27 -3.77 3.16
CA VAL A 62 -14.14 -5.19 2.79
C VAL A 62 -13.95 -6.07 4.01
N LYS A 63 -14.06 -7.39 3.84
CA LYS A 63 -13.84 -8.36 4.91
C LYS A 63 -12.37 -8.38 5.32
N GLU A 64 -11.48 -8.38 4.32
CA GLU A 64 -10.05 -8.57 4.50
C GLU A 64 -9.28 -7.95 3.33
N VAL A 65 -8.13 -7.35 3.64
CA VAL A 65 -7.13 -6.92 2.65
C VAL A 65 -5.82 -7.64 2.95
N CYS A 66 -5.28 -8.34 1.95
CA CYS A 66 -3.94 -8.90 1.98
C CYS A 66 -3.02 -8.00 1.17
N GLY A 67 -2.07 -7.33 1.83
CA GLY A 67 -1.03 -6.54 1.17
C GLY A 67 0.22 -7.38 0.94
N ILE A 68 0.76 -7.35 -0.29
CA ILE A 68 2.05 -7.97 -0.60
C ILE A 68 3.02 -6.95 -1.18
N ASP A 69 4.29 -7.04 -0.79
CA ASP A 69 5.38 -6.29 -1.41
C ASP A 69 6.66 -7.14 -1.35
N GLN A 70 7.53 -6.96 -2.33
CA GLN A 70 8.86 -7.61 -2.37
C GLN A 70 9.89 -6.92 -1.48
N SER A 71 9.62 -5.67 -1.07
CA SER A 71 10.50 -4.84 -0.26
C SER A 71 10.09 -4.94 1.21
N GLU A 72 10.83 -5.72 1.99
CA GLU A 72 10.64 -5.81 3.44
C GLU A 72 10.59 -4.44 4.15
N PRO A 73 11.47 -3.45 3.83
CA PRO A 73 11.34 -2.10 4.40
C PRO A 73 10.05 -1.36 4.05
N MET A 74 9.38 -1.73 2.95
CA MET A 74 8.06 -1.16 2.63
C MET A 74 6.99 -1.76 3.54
N LEU A 75 7.03 -3.08 3.72
CA LEU A 75 6.13 -3.80 4.63
C LEU A 75 6.32 -3.35 6.08
N GLU A 76 7.55 -3.13 6.54
CA GLU A 76 7.83 -2.51 7.85
C GLU A 76 7.15 -1.14 7.96
N GLY A 77 7.26 -0.32 6.91
CA GLY A 77 6.59 0.98 6.83
C GLY A 77 5.07 0.86 6.81
N ALA A 78 4.50 -0.18 6.23
CA ALA A 78 3.07 -0.48 6.30
C ALA A 78 2.68 -0.83 7.73
N LEU A 79 3.33 -1.83 8.33
CA LEU A 79 3.08 -2.27 9.71
C LEU A 79 3.19 -1.13 10.73
N ALA A 80 4.13 -0.19 10.54
CA ALA A 80 4.26 0.97 11.41
C ALA A 80 3.10 1.99 11.30
N ASN A 81 2.28 1.91 10.24
CA ASN A 81 1.08 2.74 10.05
C ASN A 81 -0.21 2.00 10.48
N LEU A 82 -0.12 0.76 10.95
CA LEU A 82 -1.21 0.12 11.68
C LEU A 82 -1.21 0.71 13.08
N ASP A 83 -2.23 1.51 13.40
CA ASP A 83 -2.49 1.96 14.78
C ASP A 83 -2.66 0.76 15.74
#